data_AF-A0A9E3GS41-F1
#
_entry.id   AF-A0A9E3GS41-F1
#
_cell.length_a   1.000
_cell.length_b   1.000
_cell.length_c   1.000
_cell.angle_alpha   90.00
_cell.angle_beta   90.00
_cell.angle_gamma   90.00
#
_symmetry.space_group_name_H-M   'P 1'
#
loop_
_entity.id
_entity.type
_entity.pdbx_description
1 polymer ?
#
loop_
_entity_poly.entity_id
_entity_poly.type
_entity_poly.pdbx_seq_one_letter_code
_entity_poly.pdbx_strand_id
1 'polypeptide(L)'
;MTSNHRSAPPTGPVVPSVADAAGALASAVDRLADAERAICDAVLALSATVGTGVCETVEGLPPDLVLANLCRQISSDRSTILTAADVLRSLPTVASLWQDGQLSWGQVRNICCKAARVRVADRAVLDRRIAASV
;
A
#
# COMPACT_ATOMS: atom_id res chain seq x y z
N MET A 1 22.32 7.90 61.76
CA MET A 1 22.73 8.19 60.37
C MET A 1 22.45 6.95 59.53
N THR A 2 21.25 6.86 58.95
CA THR A 2 20.82 5.74 58.09
C THR A 2 21.33 5.98 56.67
N SER A 3 22.36 5.26 56.28
CA SER A 3 22.99 5.35 54.95
C SER A 3 22.01 4.83 53.89
N ASN A 4 21.59 5.72 53.00
CA ASN A 4 20.59 5.46 51.97
C ASN A 4 21.30 4.85 50.75
N HIS A 5 21.30 3.53 50.64
CA HIS A 5 21.91 2.81 49.51
C HIS A 5 21.01 2.97 48.27
N ARG A 6 21.24 4.00 47.46
CA ARG A 6 20.68 4.07 46.10
C ARG A 6 21.39 3.02 45.25
N SER A 7 20.72 1.90 44.98
CA SER A 7 21.14 0.96 43.96
C SER A 7 21.11 1.65 42.59
N ALA A 8 22.22 1.58 41.86
CA ALA A 8 22.32 2.08 40.49
C ALA A 8 21.32 1.33 39.57
N PRO A 9 20.71 2.00 38.59
CA PRO A 9 19.82 1.33 37.64
C PRO A 9 20.59 0.27 36.85
N PRO A 10 19.97 -0.87 36.52
CA PRO A 10 20.61 -1.91 35.72
C PRO A 10 21.04 -1.34 34.36
N THR A 11 22.33 -1.40 34.06
CA THR A 11 22.96 -0.84 32.85
C THR A 11 23.05 -1.84 31.69
N GLY A 12 22.41 -3.00 31.80
CA GLY A 12 22.39 -4.03 30.76
C GLY A 12 21.31 -3.79 29.70
N PRO A 13 21.49 -4.29 28.45
CA PRO A 13 20.44 -4.24 27.45
C PRO A 13 19.19 -4.96 27.96
N VAL A 14 18.06 -4.28 27.94
CA VAL A 14 16.76 -4.87 28.29
C VAL A 14 16.36 -5.77 27.13
N VAL A 15 16.52 -7.08 27.31
CA VAL A 15 16.00 -8.08 26.37
C VAL A 15 14.52 -8.27 26.70
N PRO A 16 13.59 -8.02 25.75
CA PRO A 16 12.16 -8.21 26.00
C PRO A 16 11.86 -9.68 26.33
N SER A 17 10.86 -9.90 27.18
CA SER A 17 10.40 -11.27 27.43
C SER A 17 9.80 -11.87 26.16
N VAL A 18 9.71 -13.20 26.10
CA VAL A 18 9.06 -13.88 24.96
C VAL A 18 7.60 -13.44 24.80
N ALA A 19 6.90 -13.18 25.90
CA ALA A 19 5.53 -12.68 25.87
C ALA A 19 5.45 -11.26 25.28
N ASP A 20 6.35 -10.36 25.68
CA ASP A 20 6.42 -9.00 25.13
C ASP A 20 6.77 -9.03 23.63
N ALA A 21 7.73 -9.87 23.24
CA ALA A 21 8.13 -10.04 21.85
C ALA A 21 6.99 -10.60 20.99
N ALA A 22 6.23 -11.58 21.49
CA ALA A 22 5.07 -12.14 20.80
C ALA A 22 3.96 -11.10 20.62
N GLY A 23 3.68 -10.30 21.65
CA GLY A 23 2.70 -9.21 21.58
C GLY A 23 3.10 -8.13 20.58
N ALA A 24 4.39 -7.75 20.55
CA ALA A 24 4.92 -6.80 19.58
C ALA A 24 4.82 -7.33 18.14
N LEU A 25 5.14 -8.61 17.92
CA LEU A 25 5.02 -9.24 16.60
C LEU A 25 3.57 -9.26 16.11
N ALA A 26 2.62 -9.67 16.97
CA ALA A 26 1.20 -9.66 16.63
C ALA A 26 0.73 -8.25 16.23
N SER A 27 1.06 -7.23 17.03
CA SER A 27 0.71 -5.85 16.70
C SER A 27 1.36 -5.36 15.40
N ALA A 28 2.59 -5.80 15.09
CA ALA A 28 3.25 -5.44 13.84
C ALA A 28 2.53 -6.07 12.63
N VAL A 29 2.12 -7.34 12.74
CA VAL A 29 1.35 -8.03 11.69
C VAL A 29 0.01 -7.33 11.44
N ASP A 30 -0.73 -6.98 12.49
CA ASP A 30 -2.02 -6.30 12.36
C ASP A 30 -1.87 -4.95 11.65
N ARG A 31 -0.87 -4.15 12.05
CA ARG A 31 -0.59 -2.85 11.42
C ARG A 31 -0.18 -2.97 9.96
N LEU A 32 0.56 -4.02 9.60
CA LEU A 32 0.93 -4.28 8.21
C LEU A 32 -0.29 -4.70 7.39
N ALA A 33 -1.22 -5.48 7.97
CA ALA A 33 -2.48 -5.82 7.32
C ALA A 33 -3.39 -4.59 7.15
N ASP A 34 -3.43 -3.69 8.13
CA ASP A 34 -4.11 -2.39 8.00
C ASP A 34 -3.50 -1.53 6.90
N ALA A 35 -2.17 -1.46 6.84
CA ALA A 35 -1.46 -0.71 5.81
C ALA A 35 -1.75 -1.27 4.41
N GLU A 36 -1.78 -2.59 4.25
CA GLU A 36 -2.13 -3.26 3.00
C GLU A 36 -3.54 -2.87 2.52
N ARG A 37 -4.53 -2.90 3.43
CA ARG A 37 -5.91 -2.46 3.15
C ARG A 37 -5.98 -0.99 2.77
N ALA A 38 -5.30 -0.13 3.53
CA ALA A 38 -5.26 1.30 3.25
C ALA A 38 -4.65 1.61 1.86
N ILE A 39 -3.64 0.85 1.43
CA ILE A 39 -3.07 0.96 0.08
C ILE A 39 -4.09 0.51 -0.97
N CYS A 40 -4.79 -0.61 -0.74
CA CYS A 40 -5.86 -1.09 -1.63
C CYS A 40 -6.92 -0.01 -1.84
N ASP A 41 -7.50 0.49 -0.75
CA ASP A 41 -8.55 1.51 -0.79
C ASP A 41 -8.10 2.78 -1.50
N ALA A 42 -6.89 3.26 -1.17
CA ALA A 42 -6.33 4.46 -1.78
C ALA A 42 -6.10 4.30 -3.29
N VAL A 43 -5.51 3.18 -3.72
CA VAL A 43 -5.24 2.94 -5.15
C VAL A 43 -6.54 2.76 -5.93
N LEU A 44 -7.53 2.05 -5.37
CA LEU A 44 -8.83 1.88 -6.02
C LEU A 44 -9.58 3.21 -6.12
N ALA A 45 -9.57 4.04 -5.07
CA ALA A 45 -10.13 5.40 -5.13
C ALA A 45 -9.42 6.29 -6.17
N LEU A 46 -8.09 6.20 -6.25
CA LEU A 46 -7.32 6.88 -7.29
C LEU A 46 -7.65 6.36 -8.69
N SER A 47 -7.90 5.06 -8.86
CA SER A 47 -8.26 4.50 -10.17
C SER A 47 -9.55 5.12 -10.73
N ALA A 48 -10.49 5.51 -9.86
CA ALA A 48 -11.72 6.18 -10.27
C ALA A 48 -11.51 7.65 -10.69
N THR A 49 -10.40 8.27 -10.31
CA THR A 49 -10.16 9.71 -10.49
C THR A 49 -8.96 10.05 -11.39
N VAL A 50 -8.01 9.13 -11.57
CA VAL A 50 -6.82 9.34 -12.42
C VAL A 50 -7.23 9.65 -13.86
N GLY A 51 -6.65 10.73 -14.40
CA GLY A 51 -6.90 11.18 -15.77
C GLY A 51 -8.26 11.87 -16.00
N THR A 52 -9.04 12.13 -14.95
CA THR A 52 -10.33 12.85 -15.06
C THR A 52 -10.18 14.38 -14.95
N GLY A 53 -9.06 14.88 -14.43
CA GLY A 53 -8.87 16.29 -14.11
C GLY A 53 -9.49 16.74 -12.78
N VAL A 54 -10.15 15.84 -12.03
CA VAL A 54 -10.80 16.17 -10.75
C VAL A 54 -9.78 16.62 -9.71
N CYS A 55 -8.60 15.98 -9.65
CA CYS A 55 -7.55 16.34 -8.70
C CYS A 55 -7.10 17.79 -8.90
N GLU A 56 -6.84 18.17 -10.15
CA GLU A 56 -6.44 19.53 -10.51
C GLU A 56 -7.55 20.53 -10.22
N THR A 57 -8.80 20.14 -10.38
CA THR A 57 -9.98 21.00 -10.12
C THR A 57 -10.21 21.24 -8.63
N VAL A 58 -10.06 20.19 -7.80
CA VAL A 58 -10.37 20.24 -6.37
C VAL A 58 -9.17 20.73 -5.56
N GLU A 59 -7.98 20.22 -5.84
CA GLU A 59 -6.76 20.47 -5.06
C GLU A 59 -5.85 21.55 -5.68
N GLY A 60 -6.14 21.98 -6.91
CA GLY A 60 -5.28 22.91 -7.66
C GLY A 60 -3.93 22.31 -8.07
N LEU A 61 -3.74 21.00 -7.91
CA LEU A 61 -2.48 20.29 -8.16
C LEU A 61 -2.74 18.96 -8.87
N PRO A 62 -1.81 18.50 -9.73
CA PRO A 62 -1.86 17.17 -10.31
C PRO A 62 -1.68 16.09 -9.21
N PRO A 63 -2.20 14.87 -9.41
CA PRO A 63 -2.15 13.79 -8.42
C PRO A 63 -0.75 13.49 -7.86
N ASP A 64 0.30 13.54 -8.68
CA ASP A 64 1.68 13.29 -8.22
C ASP A 64 2.13 14.30 -7.16
N LEU A 65 1.78 15.59 -7.32
CA LEU A 65 2.14 16.62 -6.36
C LEU A 65 1.31 16.56 -5.08
N VAL A 66 0.03 16.16 -5.18
CA VAL A 66 -0.81 15.90 -4.00
C VAL A 66 -0.22 14.78 -3.15
N LEU A 67 0.15 13.66 -3.78
CA LEU A 67 0.79 12.53 -3.08
C LEU A 67 2.16 12.89 -2.50
N ALA A 68 2.94 13.75 -3.17
CA ALA A 68 4.22 14.22 -2.67
C ALA A 68 4.04 15.11 -1.42
N ASN A 69 3.15 16.10 -1.51
CA ASN A 69 3.02 17.15 -0.49
C ASN A 69 2.21 16.69 0.73
N LEU A 70 1.09 16.01 0.51
CA LEU A 70 0.16 15.63 1.58
C LEU A 70 0.46 14.25 2.16
N CYS A 71 0.86 13.30 1.30
CA CYS A 71 1.08 11.91 1.71
C CYS A 71 2.56 11.57 1.97
N ARG A 72 3.48 12.53 1.75
CA ARG A 72 4.93 12.39 1.96
C ARG A 72 5.55 11.20 1.22
N GLN A 73 4.96 10.81 0.09
CA GLN A 73 5.40 9.68 -0.70
C GLN A 73 6.63 10.05 -1.55
N ILE A 74 7.61 9.15 -1.63
CA ILE A 74 8.78 9.35 -2.50
C ILE A 74 8.42 9.11 -3.97
N SER A 75 9.26 9.61 -4.88
CA SER A 75 8.98 9.59 -6.33
C SER A 75 8.65 8.20 -6.88
N SER A 76 9.40 7.17 -6.49
CA SER A 76 9.17 5.79 -6.93
C SER A 76 7.81 5.24 -6.46
N ASP A 77 7.40 5.58 -5.25
CA ASP A 77 6.17 5.06 -4.65
C ASP A 77 4.96 5.73 -5.30
N ARG A 78 5.02 7.05 -5.52
CA ARG A 78 3.97 7.79 -6.24
C ARG A 78 3.80 7.28 -7.66
N SER A 79 4.91 7.13 -8.39
CA SER A 79 4.89 6.59 -9.75
C SER A 79 4.26 5.20 -9.80
N THR A 80 4.59 4.34 -8.83
CA THR A 80 4.03 3.00 -8.70
C THR A 80 2.53 3.04 -8.41
N ILE A 81 2.09 3.84 -7.44
CA ILE A 81 0.68 4.00 -7.06
C ILE A 81 -0.16 4.52 -8.23
N LEU A 82 0.30 5.59 -8.89
CA LEU A 82 -0.42 6.19 -10.02
C LEU A 82 -0.45 5.27 -11.25
N THR A 83 0.63 4.54 -11.51
CA THR A 83 0.66 3.53 -12.57
C THR A 83 -0.32 2.39 -12.27
N ALA A 84 -0.37 1.91 -11.03
CA ALA A 84 -1.32 0.87 -10.62
C ALA A 84 -2.76 1.36 -10.76
N ALA A 85 -3.05 2.58 -10.29
CA ALA A 85 -4.37 3.20 -10.41
C ALA A 85 -4.81 3.32 -11.88
N ASP A 86 -3.95 3.80 -12.79
CA ASP A 86 -4.26 3.87 -14.22
C ASP A 86 -4.51 2.49 -14.84
N VAL A 87 -3.65 1.51 -14.55
CA VAL A 87 -3.75 0.17 -15.13
C VAL A 87 -4.99 -0.57 -14.64
N LEU A 88 -5.32 -0.48 -13.36
CA LEU A 88 -6.47 -1.17 -12.76
C LEU A 88 -7.81 -0.73 -13.35
N ARG A 89 -7.91 0.49 -13.91
CA ARG A 89 -9.10 0.93 -14.68
C ARG A 89 -9.45 0.00 -15.83
N SER A 90 -8.44 -0.69 -16.37
CA SER A 90 -8.59 -1.63 -17.48
C SER A 90 -8.53 -3.11 -17.06
N LEU A 91 -8.34 -3.38 -15.76
CA LEU A 91 -8.25 -4.73 -15.19
C LEU A 91 -9.21 -4.91 -13.99
N PRO A 92 -10.54 -4.81 -14.19
CA PRO A 92 -11.51 -4.88 -13.11
C PRO A 92 -11.49 -6.21 -12.35
N THR A 93 -11.13 -7.32 -13.00
CA THR A 93 -11.00 -8.61 -12.32
C THR A 93 -9.88 -8.57 -11.28
N VAL A 94 -8.73 -7.98 -11.64
CA VAL A 94 -7.60 -7.83 -10.71
C VAL A 94 -7.95 -6.92 -9.54
N ALA A 95 -8.68 -5.82 -9.80
CA ALA A 95 -9.16 -4.93 -8.75
C ALA A 95 -10.09 -5.66 -7.76
N SER A 96 -11.04 -6.46 -8.24
CA SER A 96 -11.94 -7.26 -7.39
C SER A 96 -11.16 -8.26 -6.54
N LEU A 97 -10.27 -9.06 -7.15
CA LEU A 97 -9.48 -10.05 -6.43
C LEU A 97 -8.59 -9.42 -5.35
N TRP A 98 -8.10 -8.21 -5.58
CA TRP A 98 -7.35 -7.46 -4.57
C TRP A 98 -8.24 -6.98 -3.43
N GLN A 99 -9.40 -6.40 -3.76
CA GLN A 99 -10.37 -5.94 -2.77
C GLN A 99 -10.88 -7.10 -1.88
N ASP A 100 -11.04 -8.29 -2.47
CA ASP A 100 -11.44 -9.51 -1.78
C ASP A 100 -10.29 -10.16 -0.96
N GLY A 101 -9.10 -9.56 -0.95
CA GLY A 101 -7.93 -10.05 -0.22
C GLY A 101 -7.27 -11.29 -0.83
N GLN A 102 -7.63 -11.67 -2.06
CA GLN A 102 -7.04 -12.82 -2.76
C GLN A 102 -5.68 -12.49 -3.39
N LEU A 103 -5.40 -11.20 -3.60
CA LEU A 103 -4.10 -10.70 -4.05
C LEU A 103 -3.52 -9.74 -3.02
N SER A 104 -2.20 -9.79 -2.85
CA SER A 104 -1.44 -8.77 -2.13
C SER A 104 -1.05 -7.61 -3.06
N TRP A 105 -0.75 -6.45 -2.49
CA TRP A 105 -0.18 -5.29 -3.15
C TRP A 105 1.08 -5.65 -3.93
N GLY A 106 1.95 -6.51 -3.39
CA GLY A 106 3.14 -6.98 -4.09
C GLY A 106 2.80 -7.70 -5.41
N GLN A 107 1.75 -8.52 -5.41
CA GLN A 107 1.26 -9.20 -6.61
C GLN A 107 0.59 -8.21 -7.57
N VAL A 108 -0.28 -7.34 -7.08
CA VAL A 108 -0.96 -6.31 -7.89
C VAL A 108 0.05 -5.38 -8.53
N ARG A 109 1.03 -4.87 -7.78
CA ARG A 109 2.13 -4.07 -8.29
C ARG A 109 2.84 -4.77 -9.44
N ASN A 110 3.19 -6.05 -9.26
CA ASN A 110 3.88 -6.83 -10.30
C ASN A 110 3.00 -7.00 -11.56
N ILE A 111 1.71 -7.30 -11.39
CA ILE A 111 0.74 -7.40 -12.49
C ILE A 111 0.66 -6.05 -13.22
N CYS A 112 0.44 -4.95 -12.50
CA CYS A 112 0.32 -3.62 -13.06
C CYS A 112 1.59 -3.18 -13.78
N CYS A 113 2.78 -3.41 -13.23
CA CYS A 113 4.06 -3.11 -13.91
C CYS A 113 4.22 -3.86 -15.24
N LYS A 114 3.73 -5.11 -15.32
CA LYS A 114 3.76 -5.89 -16.57
C LYS A 114 2.68 -5.42 -17.55
N ALA A 115 1.46 -5.23 -17.07
CA ALA A 115 0.32 -4.79 -17.87
C ALA A 115 0.48 -3.34 -18.37
N ALA A 116 1.22 -2.49 -17.66
CA ALA A 116 1.58 -1.14 -18.12
C ALA A 116 2.32 -1.16 -19.47
N ARG A 117 3.08 -2.23 -19.75
CA ARG A 117 3.81 -2.42 -21.02
C ARG A 117 2.93 -2.96 -22.15
N VAL A 118 1.69 -3.34 -21.85
CA VAL A 118 0.69 -3.79 -22.80
C VAL A 118 -0.15 -2.60 -23.25
N ARG A 119 -0.48 -2.55 -24.54
CA ARG A 119 -1.38 -1.51 -25.08
C ARG A 119 -2.72 -1.56 -24.35
N VAL A 120 -3.29 -0.39 -24.07
CA VAL A 120 -4.55 -0.29 -23.32
C VAL A 120 -5.66 -1.15 -23.93
N ALA A 121 -5.78 -1.18 -25.26
CA ALA A 121 -6.77 -1.99 -25.98
C ALA A 121 -6.63 -3.51 -25.72
N ASP A 122 -5.42 -3.99 -25.47
CA ASP A 122 -5.13 -5.41 -25.25
C ASP A 122 -5.26 -5.80 -23.76
N ARG A 123 -5.30 -4.82 -22.83
CA ARG A 123 -5.46 -5.09 -21.39
C ARG A 123 -6.81 -5.75 -21.06
N ALA A 124 -7.86 -5.44 -21.82
CA ALA A 124 -9.16 -6.11 -21.70
C ALA A 124 -9.10 -7.62 -22.05
N VAL A 125 -8.18 -8.02 -22.94
CA VAL A 125 -7.93 -9.44 -23.24
C VAL A 125 -7.20 -10.09 -22.07
N LEU A 126 -6.21 -9.41 -21.48
CA LEU A 126 -5.51 -9.88 -20.30
C LEU A 126 -6.48 -10.09 -19.13
N ASP A 127 -7.35 -9.12 -18.83
CA ASP A 127 -8.30 -9.22 -17.72
C ASP A 127 -9.25 -10.42 -17.89
N ARG A 128 -9.80 -10.61 -19.09
CA ARG A 128 -10.66 -11.79 -19.38
C ARG A 128 -9.95 -13.13 -19.18
N ARG A 129 -8.64 -13.21 -19.48
CA ARG A 129 -7.87 -14.43 -19.25
C ARG A 129 -7.62 -14.68 -17.76
N ILE A 130 -7.40 -13.62 -16.99
CA ILE A 130 -7.30 -13.71 -15.52
C ILE A 130 -8.64 -14.19 -14.95
N ALA A 131 -9.76 -13.59 -15.38
CA ALA A 131 -11.10 -13.98 -14.95
C ALA A 131 -11.43 -15.45 -15.24
N ALA A 132 -10.95 -16.00 -16.36
CA ALA A 132 -11.15 -17.40 -16.69
C ALA A 132 -10.29 -18.39 -15.88
N SER A 133 -9.35 -17.88 -15.07
CA SER A 133 -8.37 -18.70 -14.32
C SER A 133 -8.59 -18.69 -12.81
N VAL A 134 -9.63 -18.00 -12.33
CA VAL A 134 -9.94 -17.81 -10.90
C VAL A 134 -11.31 -18.39 -10.55
#